data_AF-A0A0K1JQ23-F1
#
_entry.id   AF-A0A0K1JQ23-F1
#
_cell.length_a   1.000
_cell.length_b   1.000
_cell.length_c   1.000
_cell.angle_alpha   90.00
_cell.angle_beta   90.00
_cell.angle_gamma   90.00
#
_symmetry.space_group_name_H-M   'P 1'
#
loop_
_entity.id
_entity.type
_entity.pdbx_description
1 polymer ?
#
loop_
_entity_poly.entity_id
_entity_poly.type
_entity_poly.pdbx_seq_one_letter_code
_entity_poly.pdbx_strand_id
1 'polypeptide(L)'
;MTVDASVSRTSYPSSSRTYLADGRGVAWTALAPNGFRLAIDAELVAQRVPPAVVRRARLTEPVEPVDFWRRWTQAEVLAKLLDVPILLWVRTHRLVAPTELDASVALRTVLYDDLVITFGLAREGAAD
;
A
#
# COMPACT_ATOMS: atom_id res chain seq x y z
N MET A 1 -5.67 -14.79 3.54
CA MET A 1 -6.19 -13.50 4.04
C MET A 1 -7.64 -13.67 4.44
N THR A 2 -8.15 -12.82 5.32
CA THR A 2 -9.58 -12.72 5.60
C THR A 2 -10.05 -11.32 5.25
N VAL A 3 -11.18 -11.19 4.55
CA VAL A 3 -11.79 -9.91 4.18
C VAL A 3 -13.20 -9.87 4.73
N ASP A 4 -13.45 -9.01 5.72
CA ASP A 4 -14.76 -8.89 6.37
C ASP A 4 -14.87 -7.60 7.21
N ALA A 5 -16.08 -7.15 7.49
CA ALA A 5 -16.35 -5.98 8.34
C ALA A 5 -15.93 -6.17 9.82
N SER A 6 -15.81 -7.41 10.30
CA SER A 6 -15.37 -7.70 11.68
C SER A 6 -13.86 -7.65 11.88
N VAL A 7 -13.06 -7.49 10.81
CA VAL A 7 -11.61 -7.37 10.90
C VAL A 7 -11.25 -6.11 11.67
N SER A 8 -10.52 -6.28 12.77
CA SER A 8 -10.08 -5.21 13.65
C SER A 8 -8.78 -5.59 14.36
N ARG A 9 -8.20 -4.63 15.10
CA ARG A 9 -7.08 -4.92 15.99
C ARG A 9 -7.43 -5.91 17.10
N THR A 10 -8.70 -5.99 17.51
CA THR A 10 -9.15 -6.89 18.57
C THR A 10 -9.36 -8.32 18.04
N SER A 11 -9.97 -8.47 16.86
CA SER A 11 -10.24 -9.78 16.25
C SER A 11 -9.00 -10.41 15.59
N TYR A 12 -8.07 -9.59 15.10
CA TYR A 12 -6.83 -10.06 14.46
C TYR A 12 -5.60 -9.32 15.02
N PRO A 13 -5.25 -9.50 16.31
CA PRO A 13 -4.24 -8.69 16.99
C PRO A 13 -2.84 -8.84 16.37
N SER A 14 -2.50 -10.04 15.90
CA SER A 14 -1.17 -10.37 15.37
C SER A 14 -1.01 -10.15 13.86
N SER A 15 -2.08 -9.80 13.14
CA SER A 15 -2.04 -9.60 11.70
C SER A 15 -1.72 -8.14 11.34
N SER A 16 -0.98 -7.94 10.25
CA SER A 16 -1.09 -6.69 9.50
C SER A 16 -2.51 -6.57 8.94
N ARG A 17 -3.05 -5.35 8.92
CA ARG A 17 -4.43 -5.09 8.51
C ARG A 17 -4.50 -3.91 7.56
N THR A 18 -5.48 -3.95 6.66
CA THR A 18 -5.88 -2.83 5.80
C THR A 18 -7.36 -2.57 6.02
N TYR A 19 -7.79 -1.31 6.05
CA TYR A 19 -9.20 -0.93 6.18
C TYR A 19 -9.65 -0.24 4.89
N LEU A 20 -10.69 -0.79 4.27
CA LEU A 20 -11.19 -0.37 2.97
C LEU A 20 -12.27 0.71 3.12
N ALA A 21 -12.49 1.50 2.07
CA ALA A 21 -13.45 2.60 2.12
C ALA A 21 -14.92 2.17 2.23
N ASP A 22 -15.24 0.89 1.96
CA ASP A 22 -16.58 0.33 2.12
C ASP A 22 -16.85 -0.25 3.52
N GLY A 23 -15.89 -0.10 4.43
CA GLY A 23 -16.00 -0.55 5.82
C GLY A 23 -15.51 -1.98 6.07
N ARG A 24 -15.12 -2.73 5.04
CA ARG A 24 -14.43 -4.02 5.24
C ARG A 24 -13.01 -3.80 5.73
N GLY A 25 -12.50 -4.75 6.51
CA GLY A 25 -11.07 -4.86 6.79
C GLY A 25 -10.49 -6.11 6.13
N VAL A 26 -9.19 -6.06 5.83
CA VAL A 26 -8.39 -7.18 5.35
C VAL A 26 -7.38 -7.56 6.43
N ALA A 27 -7.41 -8.81 6.89
CA ALA A 27 -6.41 -9.38 7.77
C ALA A 27 -5.44 -10.25 6.97
N TRP A 28 -4.16 -9.89 7.00
CA TRP A 28 -3.11 -10.59 6.29
C TRP A 28 -2.54 -11.73 7.13
N THR A 29 -2.37 -12.90 6.50
CA THR A 29 -1.75 -14.10 7.10
C THR A 29 -0.31 -14.30 6.63
N ALA A 30 0.20 -13.40 5.80
CA ALA A 30 1.55 -13.50 5.26
C ALA A 30 2.59 -13.11 6.30
N LEU A 31 3.67 -13.88 6.38
CA LEU A 31 4.83 -13.61 7.22
C LEU A 31 6.00 -13.16 6.36
N ALA A 32 6.80 -12.24 6.88
CA ALA A 32 8.04 -11.86 6.23
C ALA A 32 9.04 -13.03 6.31
N PRO A 33 9.76 -13.36 5.23
CA PRO A 33 10.91 -14.27 5.30
C PRO A 33 11.99 -13.72 6.25
N ASN A 34 12.79 -14.62 6.84
CA ASN A 34 13.89 -14.22 7.74
C ASN A 34 14.86 -13.24 7.05
N GLY A 35 15.21 -12.14 7.72
CA GLY A 35 16.09 -11.11 7.18
C GLY A 35 15.39 -10.12 6.23
N PHE A 36 14.05 -10.15 6.16
CA PHE A 36 13.25 -9.24 5.35
C PHE A 36 12.11 -8.63 6.15
N ARG A 37 11.73 -7.42 5.77
CA ARG A 37 10.49 -6.74 6.19
C ARG A 37 9.44 -6.90 5.10
N LEU A 38 8.20 -7.18 5.50
CA LEU A 38 7.05 -7.28 4.61
C LEU A 38 6.06 -6.16 4.91
N ALA A 39 5.63 -5.44 3.89
CA ALA A 39 4.49 -4.54 3.95
C ALA A 39 3.46 -4.94 2.89
N ILE A 40 2.18 -4.80 3.24
CA ILE A 40 1.07 -5.10 2.35
C ILE A 40 0.06 -3.97 2.49
N ASP A 41 -0.50 -3.55 1.37
CA ASP A 41 -1.60 -2.60 1.34
C ASP A 41 -2.62 -2.97 0.26
N ALA A 42 -3.86 -2.55 0.45
CA ALA A 42 -4.95 -2.83 -0.48
C ALA A 42 -5.97 -1.68 -0.53
N GLU A 43 -6.51 -1.44 -1.72
CA GLU A 43 -7.58 -0.46 -1.95
C GLU A 43 -8.62 -1.04 -2.90
N LEU A 44 -9.84 -0.51 -2.85
CA LEU A 44 -10.90 -0.92 -3.76
C LEU A 44 -10.65 -0.37 -5.17
N VAL A 45 -10.75 -1.22 -6.18
CA VAL A 45 -10.57 -0.87 -7.60
C VAL A 45 -11.47 0.30 -8.03
N ALA A 46 -12.73 0.25 -7.61
CA ALA A 46 -13.77 1.20 -8.02
C ALA A 46 -13.89 2.42 -7.08
N GLN A 47 -12.99 2.56 -6.09
CA GLN A 47 -13.06 3.66 -5.14
C GLN A 47 -12.81 4.99 -5.82
N ARG A 48 -13.63 5.98 -5.47
CA ARG A 48 -13.46 7.33 -5.97
C ARG A 48 -12.14 7.90 -5.45
N VAL A 49 -11.30 8.36 -6.38
CA VAL A 49 -10.04 9.03 -6.03
C VAL A 49 -10.35 10.34 -5.28
N PRO A 50 -9.85 10.54 -4.05
CA PRO A 50 -10.10 11.78 -3.32
C PRO A 50 -9.38 12.98 -3.97
N PRO A 51 -10.06 14.09 -4.32
CA PRO A 51 -9.43 15.24 -4.97
C PRO A 51 -8.28 15.86 -4.18
N ALA A 52 -8.35 15.76 -2.85
CA ALA A 52 -7.30 16.24 -1.96
C ALA A 52 -5.99 15.44 -2.10
N VAL A 53 -6.05 14.17 -2.49
CA VAL A 53 -4.87 13.33 -2.72
C VAL A 53 -4.27 13.63 -4.10
N VAL A 54 -5.11 13.76 -5.14
CA VAL A 54 -4.69 14.20 -6.50
C VAL A 54 -3.89 15.50 -6.42
N ARG A 55 -4.41 16.49 -5.70
CA ARG A 55 -3.75 17.79 -5.51
C ARG A 55 -2.39 17.67 -4.81
N ARG A 56 -2.30 16.84 -3.76
CA ARG A 56 -1.03 16.63 -3.03
C ARG A 56 0.00 15.89 -3.88
N ALA A 57 -0.45 14.90 -4.65
CA ALA A 57 0.37 14.14 -5.59
C ALA A 57 0.73 14.93 -6.86
N ARG A 58 0.16 16.12 -7.06
CA ARG A 58 0.36 16.98 -8.23
C ARG A 58 0.09 16.24 -9.55
N LEU A 59 -0.95 15.40 -9.56
CA LEU A 59 -1.37 14.69 -10.76
C LEU A 59 -2.23 15.61 -11.64
N THR A 60 -2.11 15.44 -12.95
CA THR A 60 -2.97 16.08 -13.94
C THR A 60 -4.13 15.15 -14.26
N GLU A 61 -5.36 15.65 -14.26
CA GLU A 61 -6.56 14.88 -14.60
C GLU A 61 -6.69 14.68 -16.13
N PRO A 62 -7.31 13.59 -16.62
CA PRO A 62 -7.97 12.52 -15.84
C PRO A 62 -7.00 11.44 -15.35
N VAL A 63 -7.21 10.94 -14.13
CA VAL A 63 -6.50 9.77 -13.62
C VAL A 63 -7.42 8.55 -13.59
N GLU A 64 -7.05 7.50 -14.33
CA GLU A 64 -7.76 6.22 -14.30
C GLU A 64 -7.74 5.62 -12.87
N PRO A 65 -8.89 5.28 -12.27
CA PRO A 65 -8.95 4.84 -10.86
C PRO A 65 -8.05 3.64 -10.54
N VAL A 66 -8.03 2.61 -11.40
CA VAL A 66 -7.19 1.42 -11.20
C VAL A 66 -5.71 1.79 -11.15
N ASP A 67 -5.26 2.62 -12.09
CA ASP A 67 -3.86 3.06 -12.15
C ASP A 67 -3.49 3.95 -10.95
N PHE A 68 -4.42 4.80 -10.51
CA PHE A 68 -4.25 5.58 -9.30
C PHE A 68 -4.07 4.66 -8.09
N TRP A 69 -5.00 3.73 -7.86
CA TRP A 69 -4.97 2.86 -6.68
C TRP A 69 -3.76 1.94 -6.69
N ARG A 70 -3.35 1.44 -7.86
CA ARG A 70 -2.08 0.72 -8.02
C ARG A 70 -0.88 1.53 -7.54
N ARG A 71 -0.76 2.79 -7.96
CA ARG A 71 0.38 3.64 -7.55
C ARG A 71 0.28 4.06 -6.08
N TRP A 72 -0.94 4.26 -5.58
CA TRP A 72 -1.20 4.57 -4.19
C TRP A 72 -0.79 3.42 -3.27
N THR A 73 -1.26 2.19 -3.52
CA THR A 73 -0.90 1.02 -2.71
C THR A 73 0.61 0.73 -2.77
N GLN A 74 1.25 0.98 -3.93
CA GLN A 74 2.72 0.96 -4.03
C GLN A 74 3.38 1.99 -3.11
N ALA A 75 2.95 3.25 -3.17
CA ALA A 75 3.48 4.32 -2.31
C ALA A 75 3.27 4.02 -0.81
N GLU A 76 2.10 3.53 -0.40
CA GLU A 76 1.78 3.08 0.96
C GLU A 76 2.74 1.98 1.43
N VAL A 77 2.96 0.95 0.60
CA VAL A 77 3.86 -0.15 0.92
C VAL A 77 5.29 0.33 1.11
N LEU A 78 5.78 1.21 0.24
CA LEU A 78 7.13 1.77 0.35
C LEU A 78 7.28 2.66 1.57
N ALA A 79 6.30 3.53 1.80
CA ALA A 79 6.22 4.39 2.98
C ALA A 79 6.30 3.55 4.27
N LYS A 80 5.57 2.43 4.33
CA LYS A 80 5.64 1.46 5.46
C LYS A 80 7.01 0.80 5.60
N LEU A 81 7.62 0.36 4.50
CA LEU A 81 8.95 -0.30 4.54
C LEU A 81 10.07 0.66 4.92
N LEU A 82 9.96 1.94 4.54
CA LEU A 82 10.97 2.97 4.78
C LEU A 82 10.66 3.81 6.03
N ASP A 83 9.61 3.48 6.76
CA ASP A 83 9.15 4.19 7.97
C ASP A 83 8.92 5.70 7.75
N VAL A 84 8.29 6.02 6.63
CA VAL A 84 7.94 7.39 6.22
C VAL A 84 6.42 7.54 6.22
N PRO A 85 5.84 8.59 6.81
CA PRO A 85 4.40 8.83 6.67
C PRO A 85 3.97 9.00 5.21
N ILE A 86 2.89 8.35 4.77
CA ILE A 86 2.44 8.38 3.36
C ILE A 86 2.23 9.80 2.82
N LEU A 87 1.73 10.73 3.63
CA LEU A 87 1.55 12.12 3.19
C LEU A 87 2.88 12.85 2.96
N LEU A 88 3.91 12.51 3.74
CA LEU A 88 5.27 13.01 3.51
C LEU A 88 5.86 12.36 2.25
N TRP A 89 5.68 11.05 2.09
CA TRP A 89 6.08 10.32 0.89
C TRP A 89 5.51 10.96 -0.39
N VAL A 90 4.19 11.13 -0.47
CA VAL A 90 3.51 11.69 -1.65
C VAL A 90 3.95 13.13 -1.90
N ARG A 91 4.23 13.92 -0.86
CA ARG A 91 4.74 15.28 -1.03
C ARG A 91 6.13 15.30 -1.68
N THR A 92 7.00 14.37 -1.31
CA THR A 92 8.40 14.30 -1.76
C THR A 92 8.54 13.58 -3.10
N HIS A 93 7.89 12.43 -3.24
CA HIS A 93 8.07 11.48 -4.35
C HIS A 93 6.84 11.38 -5.28
N ARG A 94 5.74 12.08 -4.98
CA ARG A 94 4.45 11.95 -5.69
C ARG A 94 3.95 10.49 -5.61
N LEU A 95 3.18 10.05 -6.60
CA LEU A 95 2.81 8.64 -6.79
C LEU A 95 3.77 7.89 -7.73
N VAL A 96 5.02 8.32 -7.81
CA VAL A 96 6.05 7.57 -8.54
C VAL A 96 6.49 6.43 -7.65
N ALA A 97 6.20 5.20 -8.08
CA ALA A 97 6.79 4.02 -7.45
C ALA A 97 8.29 4.04 -7.77
N PRO A 98 9.19 3.98 -6.77
CA PRO A 98 10.60 3.87 -6.96
C PRO A 98 10.94 2.44 -7.36
N THR A 99 10.71 2.14 -8.62
CA THR A 99 11.62 1.22 -9.30
C THR A 99 13.02 1.85 -9.48
N GLU A 100 13.17 3.14 -9.13
CA GLU A 100 14.41 3.92 -9.27
C GLU A 100 15.13 4.26 -7.94
N LEU A 101 14.52 4.11 -6.75
CA LEU A 101 15.14 4.61 -5.50
C LEU A 101 16.01 3.59 -4.77
N ASP A 102 15.86 2.28 -4.96
CA ASP A 102 16.76 1.31 -4.34
C ASP A 102 16.58 -0.10 -4.90
N ALA A 103 17.69 -0.81 -5.17
CA ALA A 103 17.66 -2.24 -5.52
C ALA A 103 17.23 -3.13 -4.34
N SER A 104 17.08 -2.56 -3.14
CA SER A 104 16.79 -3.26 -1.90
C SER A 104 15.31 -3.62 -1.67
N VAL A 105 14.37 -3.09 -2.49
CA VAL A 105 12.93 -3.31 -2.34
C VAL A 105 12.29 -3.97 -3.56
N ALA A 106 11.64 -5.11 -3.35
CA ALA A 106 10.84 -5.78 -4.37
C ALA A 106 9.35 -5.50 -4.16
N LEU A 107 8.65 -5.04 -5.20
CA LEU A 107 7.21 -4.79 -5.18
C LEU A 107 6.47 -5.73 -6.14
N ARG A 108 5.29 -6.20 -5.73
CA ARG A 108 4.35 -6.89 -6.61
C ARG A 108 2.95 -6.38 -6.37
N THR A 109 2.25 -5.98 -7.43
CA THR A 109 0.85 -5.59 -7.36
C THR A 109 -0.01 -6.59 -8.11
N VAL A 110 -1.14 -6.98 -7.54
CA VAL A 110 -2.11 -7.91 -8.13
C VAL A 110 -3.51 -7.33 -7.99
N LEU A 111 -4.38 -7.71 -8.93
CA LEU A 111 -5.82 -7.56 -8.76
C LEU A 111 -6.38 -8.86 -8.18
N TYR A 112 -7.23 -8.75 -7.18
CA TYR A 112 -7.92 -9.88 -6.59
C TYR A 112 -9.33 -9.44 -6.21
N ASP A 113 -10.34 -10.05 -6.84
CA ASP A 113 -11.73 -9.60 -6.79
C ASP A 113 -11.85 -8.09 -7.09
N ASP A 114 -12.32 -7.31 -6.12
CA ASP A 114 -12.48 -5.86 -6.22
C ASP A 114 -11.33 -5.06 -5.60
N LEU A 115 -10.21 -5.72 -5.29
CA LEU A 115 -9.05 -5.13 -4.62
C LEU A 115 -7.86 -4.98 -5.57
N VAL A 116 -7.18 -3.84 -5.46
CA VAL A 116 -5.79 -3.66 -5.87
C VAL A 116 -4.92 -3.91 -4.65
N ILE A 117 -4.04 -4.91 -4.70
CA ILE A 117 -3.21 -5.32 -3.57
C ILE A 117 -1.74 -5.17 -3.95
N THR A 118 -0.97 -4.42 -3.17
CA THR A 118 0.49 -4.37 -3.30
C THR A 118 1.17 -5.08 -2.13
N PHE A 119 2.13 -5.93 -2.47
CA PHE A 119 3.09 -6.55 -1.56
C PHE A 119 4.45 -5.89 -1.77
N GLY A 120 5.18 -5.66 -0.69
CA GLY A 120 6.57 -5.20 -0.74
C GLY A 120 7.45 -5.94 0.25
N LEU A 121 8.65 -6.30 -0.21
CA LEU A 121 9.69 -6.91 0.60
C LEU A 121 10.94 -6.04 0.55
N ALA A 122 11.53 -5.75 1.70
CA ALA A 122 12.81 -5.06 1.82
C ALA A 122 13.77 -5.88 2.68
N ARG A 123 15.06 -5.92 2.35
CA ARG A 123 16.07 -6.56 3.20
C ARG A 123 16.21 -5.79 4.52
N GLU A 124 16.34 -6.50 5.64
CA GLU A 124 16.67 -5.88 6.93
C GLU A 124 18.10 -5.30 6.86
N GLY A 125 18.28 -4.07 7.35
CA GLY A 125 19.58 -3.37 7.35
C GLY A 125 19.95 -2.64 6.05
N ALA A 126 19.03 -2.45 5.10
CA ALA A 126 19.28 -1.69 3.87
C ALA A 126 19.28 -0.16 4.04
N ALA A 127 19.41 0.35 5.26
CA ALA A 127 19.51 1.79 5.53
C ALA A 127 20.91 2.08 6.09
N ASP A 128 21.85 2.32 5.18
CA ASP A 128 23.12 3.01 5.44
C ASP A 128 23.19 4.27 4.57
#